data_AF-A0A0N8KF13-F1
#
_entry.id   AF-A0A0N8KF13-F1
#
_cell.length_a   1.000
_cell.length_b   1.000
_cell.length_c   1.000
_cell.angle_alpha   90.00
_cell.angle_beta   90.00
_cell.angle_gamma   90.00
#
_symmetry.space_group_name_H-M   'P 1'
#
loop_
_entity.id
_entity.type
_entity.pdbx_description
1 polymer ?
#
loop_
_entity_poly.entity_id
_entity_poly.type
_entity_poly.pdbx_seq_one_letter_code
_entity_poly.pdbx_strand_id
1 'polypeptide(L)'
;MKKRCFILPILFTLCFAANAQEVKRLRDGQPPGKGNLSQVAWLEGFWSGPGLGGDCEEVWLPARDGQMMGTFRFFDQGKLIFSELFFLSEENESMTLKLKHFSADLKAWEDKDEWVEFRLIEIEDQTIWLDGLTMKREGDNLTVWVELESGDQSSVAAFEYTRMDF
;
A
#
# COMPACT_ATOMS: atom_id res chain seq x y z
N MET A 1 16.89 -26.28 63.42
CA MET A 1 17.48 -25.64 62.22
C MET A 1 16.37 -25.42 61.20
N LYS A 2 15.88 -24.19 61.03
CA LYS A 2 14.80 -23.86 60.07
C LYS A 2 15.42 -23.50 58.72
N LYS A 3 15.16 -24.28 57.67
CA LYS A 3 15.56 -23.95 56.29
C LYS A 3 14.58 -22.93 55.73
N ARG A 4 15.07 -21.72 55.42
CA ARG A 4 14.30 -20.68 54.71
C ARG A 4 14.41 -20.97 53.21
N CYS A 5 13.28 -21.21 52.56
CA CYS A 5 13.18 -21.29 51.11
C CYS A 5 12.88 -19.89 50.58
N PHE A 6 13.81 -19.29 49.85
CA PHE A 6 13.58 -18.03 49.13
C PHE A 6 13.10 -18.38 47.72
N ILE A 7 11.86 -18.03 47.40
CA ILE A 7 11.33 -18.09 46.04
C ILE A 7 11.53 -16.70 45.43
N LEU A 8 12.41 -16.61 44.43
CA LEU A 8 12.62 -15.41 43.62
C LEU A 8 11.54 -15.37 42.52
N PRO A 9 10.74 -14.30 42.38
CA PRO A 9 9.77 -14.23 41.30
C PRO A 9 10.51 -13.89 39.99
N ILE A 10 10.44 -14.77 39.01
CA ILE A 10 10.88 -14.50 37.64
C ILE A 10 9.83 -13.58 37.00
N LEU A 11 10.19 -12.32 36.82
CA LEU A 11 9.39 -11.34 36.08
C LEU A 11 9.49 -11.67 34.58
N PHE A 12 8.45 -12.33 34.05
CA PHE A 12 8.33 -12.63 32.63
C PHE A 12 7.91 -11.36 31.89
N THR A 13 8.88 -10.58 31.40
CA THR A 13 8.62 -9.49 30.46
C THR A 13 8.13 -10.11 29.14
N LEU A 14 6.82 -10.07 28.90
CA LEU A 14 6.25 -10.27 27.57
C LEU A 14 6.72 -9.10 26.69
N CYS A 15 7.77 -9.30 25.90
CA CYS A 15 7.97 -8.51 24.69
C CYS A 15 6.88 -8.92 23.71
N PHE A 16 5.79 -8.16 23.65
CA PHE A 16 4.95 -8.14 22.46
C PHE A 16 5.80 -7.55 21.34
N ALA A 17 6.37 -8.41 20.49
CA ALA A 17 6.75 -7.97 19.16
C ALA A 17 5.45 -7.54 18.48
N ALA A 18 5.21 -6.23 18.44
CA ALA A 18 4.19 -5.65 17.59
C ALA A 18 4.63 -5.94 16.16
N ASN A 19 4.15 -7.05 15.59
CA ASN A 19 4.19 -7.24 14.15
C ASN A 19 3.30 -6.13 13.60
N ALA A 20 3.91 -5.06 13.09
CA ALA A 20 3.19 -4.03 12.37
C ALA A 20 2.47 -4.73 11.22
N GLN A 21 1.15 -4.64 11.20
CA GLN A 21 0.36 -5.30 10.17
C GLN A 21 0.59 -4.57 8.84
N GLU A 22 1.21 -5.27 7.89
CA GLU A 22 1.60 -4.74 6.59
C GLU A 22 0.40 -4.25 5.79
N VAL A 23 -0.75 -4.91 5.89
CA VAL A 23 -2.01 -4.53 5.23
C VAL A 23 -3.18 -4.58 6.20
N LYS A 24 -3.97 -3.50 6.25
CA LYS A 24 -5.17 -3.37 7.09
C LYS A 24 -6.44 -3.51 6.23
N ARG A 25 -7.52 -3.94 6.86
CA ARG A 25 -8.85 -4.02 6.25
C ARG A 25 -9.87 -3.24 7.07
N LEU A 26 -10.80 -2.57 6.39
CA LEU A 26 -11.97 -2.01 7.04
C LEU A 26 -12.90 -3.14 7.48
N ARG A 27 -13.55 -2.99 8.63
CA ARG A 27 -14.64 -3.88 9.03
C ARG A 27 -15.90 -3.55 8.24
N ASP A 28 -16.81 -4.53 8.14
CA ASP A 28 -18.12 -4.32 7.53
C ASP A 28 -18.84 -3.11 8.16
N GLY A 29 -19.22 -2.16 7.31
CA GLY A 29 -19.90 -0.93 7.71
C GLY A 29 -19.04 0.12 8.42
N GLN A 30 -17.73 -0.13 8.59
CA GLN A 30 -16.81 0.89 9.12
C GLN A 30 -16.68 2.03 8.12
N PRO A 31 -16.86 3.31 8.54
CA PRO A 31 -16.61 4.45 7.66
C PRO A 31 -15.11 4.55 7.35
N PRO A 32 -14.74 5.08 6.17
CA PRO A 32 -13.35 5.30 5.84
C PRO A 32 -12.72 6.32 6.80
N GLY A 33 -11.40 6.25 6.93
CA GLY A 33 -10.60 7.21 7.68
C GLY A 33 -10.70 8.62 7.14
N LYS A 34 -10.19 9.57 7.91
CA LYS A 34 -10.09 10.97 7.51
C LYS A 34 -8.68 11.33 7.07
N GLY A 35 -8.57 12.17 6.05
CA GLY A 35 -7.31 12.67 5.53
C GLY A 35 -7.48 13.50 4.27
N ASN A 36 -6.37 14.07 3.79
CA ASN A 36 -6.34 14.84 2.56
C ASN A 36 -5.03 14.63 1.79
N LEU A 37 -5.00 15.01 0.51
CA LEU A 37 -3.88 14.75 -0.38
C LEU A 37 -2.57 15.42 0.06
N SER A 38 -2.62 16.52 0.81
CA SER A 38 -1.41 17.20 1.28
C SER A 38 -0.58 16.32 2.24
N GLN A 39 -1.23 15.40 2.96
CA GLN A 39 -0.57 14.46 3.87
C GLN A 39 0.19 13.35 3.13
N VAL A 40 -0.07 13.17 1.84
CA VAL A 40 0.53 12.12 0.99
C VAL A 40 1.23 12.68 -0.23
N ALA A 41 1.48 13.99 -0.27
CA ALA A 41 2.25 14.65 -1.31
C ALA A 41 3.67 14.05 -1.50
N TRP A 42 4.17 13.34 -0.47
CA TRP A 42 5.44 12.61 -0.53
C TRP A 42 5.43 11.43 -1.51
N LEU A 43 4.28 10.99 -2.00
CA LEU A 43 4.15 9.98 -3.07
C LEU A 43 4.59 10.53 -4.43
N GLU A 44 4.49 11.85 -4.67
CA GLU A 44 4.85 12.48 -5.94
C GLU A 44 6.28 12.08 -6.36
N GLY A 45 6.41 11.67 -7.63
CA GLY A 45 7.69 11.31 -8.24
C GLY A 45 7.62 10.04 -9.08
N PHE A 46 8.80 9.61 -9.51
CA PHE A 46 9.01 8.35 -10.20
C PHE A 46 9.71 7.37 -9.25
N TRP A 47 9.18 6.16 -9.18
CA TRP A 47 9.63 5.07 -8.31
C TRP A 47 9.85 3.83 -9.17
N SER A 48 10.93 3.10 -8.91
CA SER A 48 11.23 1.86 -9.62
C SER A 48 11.93 0.86 -8.70
N GLY A 49 11.65 -0.43 -8.92
CA GLY A 49 12.26 -1.52 -8.15
C GLY A 49 11.52 -2.84 -8.33
N PRO A 50 11.92 -3.90 -7.60
CA PRO A 50 11.33 -5.21 -7.76
C PRO A 50 9.89 -5.33 -7.24
N GLY A 51 9.12 -6.20 -7.89
CA GLY A 51 7.78 -6.61 -7.47
C GLY A 51 7.29 -7.77 -8.33
N LEU A 52 6.42 -8.64 -7.78
CA LEU A 52 5.83 -9.79 -8.51
C LEU A 52 6.84 -10.72 -9.22
N GLY A 53 8.10 -10.72 -8.78
CA GLY A 53 9.19 -11.49 -9.40
C GLY A 53 9.86 -10.85 -10.62
N GLY A 54 9.52 -9.60 -10.97
CA GLY A 54 10.14 -8.84 -12.05
C GLY A 54 10.37 -7.38 -11.67
N ASP A 55 10.41 -6.50 -12.68
CA ASP A 55 10.67 -5.07 -12.53
C ASP A 55 9.36 -4.27 -12.55
N CYS A 56 9.21 -3.36 -11.60
CA CYS A 56 8.04 -2.51 -11.46
C CYS A 56 8.43 -1.03 -11.49
N GLU A 57 7.51 -0.21 -12.00
CA GLU A 57 7.65 1.24 -12.09
C GLU A 57 6.33 1.91 -11.71
N GLU A 58 6.39 2.96 -10.87
CA GLU A 58 5.26 3.81 -10.53
C GLU A 58 5.59 5.28 -10.73
N VAL A 59 4.69 6.02 -11.37
CA VAL A 59 4.77 7.48 -11.48
C VAL A 59 3.56 8.09 -10.83
N TRP A 60 3.78 9.01 -9.89
CA TRP A 60 2.74 9.79 -9.21
C TRP A 60 2.88 11.26 -9.59
N LEU A 61 1.84 11.82 -10.21
CA LEU A 61 1.76 13.23 -10.53
C LEU A 61 1.42 14.06 -9.28
N PRO A 62 1.80 15.36 -9.26
CA PRO A 62 1.38 16.27 -8.20
C PRO A 62 -0.15 16.34 -8.08
N ALA A 63 -0.63 16.55 -6.86
CA ALA A 63 -2.05 16.74 -6.61
C ALA A 63 -2.61 17.96 -7.38
N ARG A 64 -3.70 17.77 -8.11
CA ARG A 64 -4.43 18.83 -8.80
C ARG A 64 -5.92 18.48 -8.83
N ASP A 65 -6.77 19.47 -8.55
CA ASP A 65 -8.23 19.34 -8.56
C ASP A 65 -8.75 18.18 -7.67
N GLY A 66 -8.19 18.06 -6.47
CA GLY A 66 -8.58 17.02 -5.51
C GLY A 66 -8.15 15.61 -5.89
N GLN A 67 -7.18 15.45 -6.80
CA GLN A 67 -6.70 14.15 -7.26
C GLN A 67 -5.18 14.10 -7.43
N MET A 68 -4.57 12.97 -7.08
CA MET A 68 -3.23 12.56 -7.54
C MET A 68 -3.41 11.41 -8.52
N MET A 69 -2.97 11.60 -9.77
CA MET A 69 -3.01 10.58 -10.82
C MET A 69 -1.65 9.92 -10.97
N GLY A 70 -1.63 8.64 -11.35
CA GLY A 70 -0.40 7.99 -11.72
C GLY A 70 -0.58 6.74 -12.57
N THR A 71 0.54 6.07 -12.83
CA THR A 71 0.58 4.81 -13.56
C THR A 71 1.55 3.84 -12.91
N PHE A 72 1.20 2.56 -12.94
CA PHE A 72 2.07 1.44 -12.60
C PHE A 72 2.40 0.66 -13.88
N ARG A 73 3.60 0.07 -13.96
CA ARG A 73 3.98 -0.87 -15.01
C ARG A 73 4.75 -2.04 -14.42
N PHE A 74 4.39 -3.26 -14.84
CA PHE A 74 5.11 -4.48 -14.52
C PHE A 74 5.78 -5.07 -15.76
N PHE A 75 7.06 -5.40 -15.62
CA PHE A 75 7.86 -6.04 -16.63
C PHE A 75 8.39 -7.39 -16.15
N ASP A 76 8.31 -8.39 -17.02
CA ASP A 76 9.00 -9.67 -16.85
C ASP A 76 9.95 -9.87 -18.02
N GLN A 77 11.21 -10.17 -17.71
CA GLN A 77 12.30 -10.32 -18.71
C GLN A 77 12.37 -9.16 -19.71
N GLY A 78 12.19 -7.93 -19.23
CA GLY A 78 12.23 -6.70 -20.04
C GLY A 78 11.03 -6.49 -20.96
N LYS A 79 9.95 -7.27 -20.81
CA LYS A 79 8.71 -7.11 -21.57
C LYS A 79 7.59 -6.64 -20.66
N LEU A 80 6.83 -5.65 -21.12
CA LEU A 80 5.63 -5.19 -20.44
C LEU A 80 4.62 -6.36 -20.35
N ILE A 81 4.16 -6.66 -19.15
CA ILE A 81 3.12 -7.66 -18.90
C ILE A 81 1.78 -6.97 -18.74
N PHE A 82 1.71 -5.99 -17.84
CA PHE A 82 0.55 -5.14 -17.65
C PHE A 82 0.93 -3.78 -17.07
N SER A 83 -0.02 -2.86 -17.11
CA SER A 83 0.09 -1.52 -16.53
C SER A 83 -1.21 -1.15 -15.84
N GLU A 84 -1.15 -0.16 -14.96
CA GLU A 84 -2.33 0.42 -14.33
C GLU A 84 -2.41 1.92 -14.62
N LEU A 85 -3.63 2.44 -14.67
CA LEU A 85 -3.92 3.85 -14.51
C LEU A 85 -4.68 4.01 -13.19
N PHE A 86 -4.21 4.89 -12.32
CA PHE A 86 -4.80 5.05 -11.00
C PHE A 86 -4.97 6.51 -10.59
N PHE A 87 -5.90 6.70 -9.65
CA PHE A 87 -6.26 7.99 -9.07
C PHE A 87 -6.42 7.84 -7.57
N LEU A 88 -5.68 8.61 -6.79
CA LEU A 88 -6.01 8.87 -5.39
C LEU A 88 -6.82 10.16 -5.34
N SER A 89 -8.11 10.04 -5.05
CA SER A 89 -9.06 11.15 -5.06
C SER A 89 -9.49 11.49 -3.64
N GLU A 90 -9.58 12.79 -3.34
CA GLU A 90 -10.11 13.31 -2.08
C GLU A 90 -11.60 13.62 -2.21
N GLU A 91 -12.41 13.06 -1.32
CA GLU A 91 -13.84 13.35 -1.23
C GLU A 91 -14.30 13.27 0.23
N ASN A 92 -15.12 14.22 0.68
CA ASN A 92 -15.73 14.22 2.03
C ASN A 92 -14.72 14.03 3.19
N GLU A 93 -13.58 14.73 3.12
CA GLU A 93 -12.46 14.62 4.09
C GLU A 93 -11.83 13.22 4.18
N SER A 94 -11.97 12.42 3.13
CA SER A 94 -11.36 11.09 3.00
C SER A 94 -10.69 10.95 1.64
N MET A 95 -9.98 9.84 1.44
CA MET A 95 -9.34 9.52 0.17
C MET A 95 -9.67 8.10 -0.28
N THR A 96 -9.75 7.93 -1.60
CA THR A 96 -9.97 6.63 -2.24
C THR A 96 -9.03 6.50 -3.41
N LEU A 97 -8.24 5.41 -3.43
CA LEU A 97 -7.48 5.00 -4.60
C LEU A 97 -8.37 4.16 -5.50
N LYS A 98 -8.48 4.54 -6.77
CA LYS A 98 -9.13 3.75 -7.81
C LYS A 98 -8.13 3.41 -8.88
N LEU A 99 -8.15 2.19 -9.38
CA LEU A 99 -7.28 1.76 -10.47
C LEU A 99 -7.99 0.84 -11.46
N LYS A 100 -7.42 0.82 -12.67
CA LYS A 100 -7.74 -0.16 -13.72
C LYS A 100 -6.46 -0.77 -14.24
N HIS A 101 -6.51 -2.07 -14.52
CA HIS A 101 -5.43 -2.80 -15.14
C HIS A 101 -5.60 -2.84 -16.67
N PHE A 102 -4.47 -2.82 -17.36
CA PHE A 102 -4.38 -2.91 -18.80
C PHE A 102 -3.29 -3.90 -19.18
N SER A 103 -3.62 -4.86 -20.05
CA SER A 103 -2.64 -5.71 -20.71
C SER A 103 -1.66 -4.86 -21.54
N ALA A 104 -0.51 -5.45 -21.92
CA ALA A 104 0.50 -4.78 -22.74
C ALA A 104 0.00 -4.19 -24.08
N ASP A 105 -1.15 -4.65 -24.58
CA ASP A 105 -1.82 -4.14 -25.79
C ASP A 105 -2.98 -3.16 -25.49
N LEU A 106 -3.00 -2.60 -24.27
CA LEU A 106 -3.98 -1.62 -23.77
C LEU A 106 -5.42 -2.17 -23.60
N LYS A 107 -5.60 -3.50 -23.57
CA LYS A 107 -6.90 -4.09 -23.21
C LYS A 107 -7.12 -4.00 -21.71
N ALA A 108 -8.20 -3.33 -21.31
CA ALA A 108 -8.62 -3.25 -19.92
C ALA A 108 -9.03 -4.63 -19.38
N TRP A 109 -8.74 -4.88 -18.10
CA TRP A 109 -9.21 -6.08 -17.40
C TRP A 109 -10.59 -5.88 -16.78
N GLU A 110 -10.82 -4.72 -16.17
CA GLU A 110 -12.12 -4.33 -15.62
C GLU A 110 -13.05 -3.79 -16.71
N ASP A 111 -14.33 -4.06 -16.57
CA ASP A 111 -15.38 -3.52 -17.44
C ASP A 111 -15.40 -1.99 -17.42
N LYS A 112 -16.02 -1.39 -18.44
CA LYS A 112 -15.99 0.07 -18.69
C LYS A 112 -16.24 0.91 -17.43
N ASP A 113 -17.25 0.54 -16.65
CA ASP A 113 -17.74 1.30 -15.49
C ASP A 113 -17.32 0.66 -14.14
N GLU A 114 -16.30 -0.21 -14.15
CA GLU A 114 -15.77 -0.90 -12.96
C GLU A 114 -14.30 -0.54 -12.69
N TRP A 115 -13.86 -0.64 -11.44
CA TRP A 115 -12.48 -0.37 -11.02
C TRP A 115 -12.18 -1.14 -9.74
N VAL A 116 -10.89 -1.37 -9.47
CA VAL A 116 -10.44 -1.78 -8.13
C VAL A 116 -10.40 -0.53 -7.25
N GLU A 117 -10.83 -0.66 -6.00
CA GLU A 117 -10.97 0.45 -5.06
C GLU A 117 -10.32 0.14 -3.71
N PHE A 118 -9.50 1.07 -3.20
CA PHE A 118 -8.91 1.02 -1.87
C PHE A 118 -9.26 2.29 -1.10
N ARG A 119 -10.03 2.15 -0.02
CA ARG A 119 -10.54 3.28 0.78
C ARG A 119 -9.61 3.59 1.93
N LEU A 120 -9.43 4.86 2.26
CA LEU A 120 -8.57 5.26 3.37
C LEU A 120 -8.99 4.61 4.69
N ILE A 121 -8.02 4.08 5.42
CA ILE A 121 -8.16 3.63 6.82
C ILE A 121 -7.55 4.69 7.74
N GLU A 122 -6.27 5.01 7.55
CA GLU A 122 -5.56 6.03 8.33
C GLU A 122 -4.25 6.45 7.66
N ILE A 123 -3.67 7.54 8.16
CA ILE A 123 -2.37 8.08 7.76
C ILE A 123 -1.58 8.35 9.02
N GLU A 124 -0.34 7.86 9.09
CA GLU A 124 0.59 8.12 10.17
C GLU A 124 1.98 8.33 9.58
N ASP A 125 2.62 9.45 9.91
CA ASP A 125 3.88 9.89 9.32
C ASP A 125 3.87 9.86 7.78
N GLN A 126 4.78 9.10 7.16
CA GLN A 126 4.82 8.84 5.72
C GLN A 126 4.29 7.44 5.38
N THR A 127 3.25 7.02 6.09
CA THR A 127 2.53 5.77 5.83
C THR A 127 1.05 6.06 5.61
N ILE A 128 0.49 5.54 4.53
CA ILE A 128 -0.94 5.53 4.27
C ILE A 128 -1.42 4.09 4.25
N TRP A 129 -2.44 3.80 5.06
CA TRP A 129 -3.17 2.54 5.00
C TRP A 129 -4.50 2.77 4.29
N LEU A 130 -4.68 2.07 3.19
CA LEU A 130 -5.93 1.88 2.48
C LEU A 130 -6.44 0.45 2.74
N ASP A 131 -7.73 0.25 2.53
CA ASP A 131 -8.41 -1.04 2.70
C ASP A 131 -7.86 -2.10 1.72
N GLY A 132 -6.89 -2.90 2.17
CA GLY A 132 -6.20 -3.90 1.35
C GLY A 132 -4.86 -3.44 0.74
N LEU A 133 -4.41 -2.21 1.02
CA LEU A 133 -3.14 -1.68 0.47
C LEU A 133 -2.47 -0.71 1.43
N THR A 134 -1.16 -0.83 1.63
CA THR A 134 -0.37 0.12 2.42
C THR A 134 0.78 0.67 1.59
N MET A 135 1.03 1.97 1.67
CA MET A 135 2.23 2.60 1.11
C MET A 135 3.01 3.26 2.24
N LYS A 136 4.30 2.99 2.33
CA LYS A 136 5.21 3.59 3.32
C LYS A 136 6.45 4.15 2.63
N ARG A 137 6.81 5.38 2.96
CA ARG A 137 8.05 6.00 2.50
C ARG A 137 9.07 6.10 3.63
N GLU A 138 10.32 5.79 3.30
CA GLU A 138 11.49 5.96 4.17
C GLU A 138 12.64 6.57 3.36
N GLY A 139 12.78 7.89 3.43
CA GLY A 139 13.77 8.62 2.64
C GLY A 139 13.45 8.56 1.15
N ASP A 140 14.31 7.91 0.38
CA ASP A 140 14.13 7.68 -1.06
C ASP A 140 13.62 6.28 -1.39
N ASN A 141 13.17 5.53 -0.37
CA ASN A 141 12.52 4.24 -0.57
C ASN A 141 11.01 4.37 -0.40
N LEU A 142 10.25 3.66 -1.22
CA LEU A 142 8.82 3.48 -1.11
C LEU A 142 8.54 1.98 -1.08
N THR A 143 7.82 1.50 -0.07
CA THR A 143 7.34 0.13 -0.01
C THR A 143 5.83 0.12 -0.11
N VAL A 144 5.30 -0.69 -1.02
CA VAL A 144 3.87 -0.90 -1.20
C VAL A 144 3.55 -2.35 -0.87
N TRP A 145 2.59 -2.56 0.03
CA TRP A 145 2.03 -3.89 0.30
C TRP A 145 0.59 -3.93 -0.19
N VAL A 146 0.25 -4.98 -0.94
CA VAL A 146 -1.10 -5.18 -1.48
C VAL A 146 -1.56 -6.58 -1.12
N GLU A 147 -2.76 -6.70 -0.56
CA GLU A 147 -3.39 -8.01 -0.43
C GLU A 147 -3.91 -8.47 -1.79
N LEU A 148 -3.42 -9.62 -2.25
CA LEU A 148 -3.85 -10.31 -3.45
C LEU A 148 -4.75 -11.47 -3.07
N GLU A 149 -5.92 -11.53 -3.71
CA GLU A 149 -6.88 -12.61 -3.53
C GLU A 149 -6.78 -13.59 -4.71
N SER A 150 -6.67 -14.88 -4.41
CA SER A 150 -6.67 -15.97 -5.40
C SER A 150 -7.56 -17.10 -4.91
N GLY A 151 -8.83 -17.08 -5.34
CA GLY A 151 -9.85 -17.99 -4.82
C GLY A 151 -10.04 -17.79 -3.31
N ASP A 152 -9.95 -18.87 -2.53
CA ASP A 152 -10.11 -18.83 -1.07
C ASP A 152 -8.83 -18.44 -0.31
N GLN A 153 -7.75 -18.10 -1.01
CA GLN A 153 -6.47 -17.75 -0.41
C GLN A 153 -6.18 -16.26 -0.61
N SER A 154 -5.78 -15.59 0.47
CA SER A 154 -5.16 -14.26 0.38
C SER A 154 -3.66 -14.35 0.65
N SER A 155 -2.91 -13.50 -0.03
CA SER A 155 -1.47 -13.34 0.15
C SER A 155 -1.13 -11.85 0.08
N VAL A 156 -0.02 -11.44 0.69
CA VAL A 156 0.46 -10.06 0.58
C VAL A 156 1.62 -10.03 -0.40
N ALA A 157 1.49 -9.23 -1.45
CA ALA A 157 2.61 -8.86 -2.31
C ALA A 157 3.28 -7.60 -1.78
N ALA A 158 4.61 -7.56 -1.83
CA ALA A 158 5.41 -6.39 -1.51
C ALA A 158 6.12 -5.89 -2.77
N PHE A 159 6.12 -4.58 -2.94
CA PHE A 159 6.85 -3.87 -3.98
C PHE A 159 7.82 -2.91 -3.30
N GLU A 160 9.10 -3.03 -3.63
CA GLU A 160 10.16 -2.26 -2.99
C GLU A 160 10.79 -1.33 -4.01
N TYR A 161 10.51 -0.04 -3.91
CA TYR A 161 10.95 0.95 -4.87
C TYR A 161 12.01 1.89 -4.31
N THR A 162 12.86 2.38 -5.19
CA THR A 162 13.71 3.54 -4.97
C THR A 162 13.23 4.69 -5.84
N ARG A 163 13.34 5.92 -5.32
CA ARG A 163 13.07 7.14 -6.07
C ARG A 163 14.06 7.29 -7.20
N MET A 164 13.54 7.64 -8.37
CA MET A 164 14.31 7.82 -9.60
C MET A 164 14.26 9.27 -10.05
N ASP A 165 15.31 9.70 -10.74
CA ASP A 165 15.32 10.95 -11.49
C ASP A 165 14.70 10.74 -12.88
N PHE A 166 14.11 11.81 -13.44
CA PHE A 166 13.48 11.82 -14.77
C PHE A 166 14.36 12.53 -15.81
#